data_AF-A0A926HY88-F1
#
_entry.id   AF-A0A926HY88-F1
#
_cell.length_a   1.000
_cell.length_b   1.000
_cell.length_c   1.000
_cell.angle_alpha   90.00
_cell.angle_beta   90.00
_cell.angle_gamma   90.00
#
_symmetry.space_group_name_H-M   'P 1'
#
loop_
_entity.id
_entity.type
_entity.pdbx_description
1 polymer ?
#
loop_
_entity_poly.entity_id
_entity_poly.type
_entity_poly.pdbx_seq_one_letter_code
_entity_poly.pdbx_strand_id
1 'polypeptide(L)'
;MANSSIVASLKKNVINAICEDSDICSIIDSPNKLTGELLKGTHIFSYNKNPNTITETMTFITIQVNTKRRDKNGTFVTPTLIINIFSHNDHMDLKFGNELQDFSRNDYLGMLIDEKFNDSTKYGNIGRLELISNIEGVATDKFIFRQLIFETVDIDVSMCNRW
;
A
#
# COMPACT_ATOMS: atom_id res chain seq x y z
N MET A 1 21.42 -11.95 -2.53
CA MET A 1 20.21 -11.52 -1.77
C MET A 1 19.19 -12.66 -1.84
N ALA A 2 18.35 -12.86 -0.84
CA ALA A 2 17.29 -13.87 -0.92
C ALA A 2 16.06 -13.28 -1.63
N ASN A 3 15.21 -14.06 -2.30
CA ASN A 3 13.93 -13.54 -2.81
C ASN A 3 13.09 -12.84 -1.72
N SER A 4 13.24 -13.25 -0.46
CA SER A 4 12.62 -12.61 0.70
C SER A 4 13.12 -11.18 0.96
N SER A 5 14.30 -10.78 0.49
CA SER A 5 14.78 -9.41 0.67
C SER A 5 14.09 -8.43 -0.29
N ILE A 6 13.64 -8.88 -1.47
CA ILE A 6 12.82 -8.08 -2.39
C ILE A 6 11.49 -7.69 -1.73
N VAL A 7 10.88 -8.66 -1.01
CA VAL A 7 9.66 -8.43 -0.24
C VAL A 7 9.88 -7.34 0.82
N ALA A 8 10.97 -7.43 1.58
CA ALA A 8 11.28 -6.46 2.63
C ALA A 8 11.65 -5.08 2.07
N SER A 9 12.46 -5.02 1.00
CA SER A 9 12.89 -3.75 0.39
C SER A 9 11.72 -3.00 -0.23
N LEU A 10 10.88 -3.68 -1.01
CA LEU A 10 9.73 -3.07 -1.67
C LEU A 10 8.73 -2.53 -0.64
N LYS A 11 8.42 -3.31 0.42
CA LYS A 11 7.58 -2.84 1.53
C LYS A 11 8.17 -1.60 2.18
N LYS A 12 9.46 -1.60 2.52
CA LYS A 12 10.12 -0.47 3.17
C LYS A 12 10.06 0.79 2.29
N ASN A 13 10.36 0.65 1.00
CA ASN A 13 10.35 1.76 0.05
C ASN A 13 8.96 2.38 -0.09
N VAL A 14 7.91 1.57 -0.24
CA VAL A 14 6.52 2.02 -0.35
C VAL A 14 6.05 2.68 0.95
N ILE A 15 6.32 2.06 2.10
CA ILE A 15 5.97 2.62 3.42
C ILE A 15 6.62 3.98 3.63
N ASN A 16 7.93 4.09 3.35
CA ASN A 16 8.65 5.35 3.48
C ASN A 16 8.05 6.42 2.54
N ALA A 17 7.79 6.05 1.28
CA ALA A 17 7.21 6.98 0.32
C ALA A 17 5.85 7.52 0.78
N ILE A 18 4.98 6.67 1.36
CA ILE A 18 3.70 7.10 1.92
C ILE A 18 3.90 8.01 3.14
N CYS A 19 4.80 7.66 4.06
CA CYS A 19 5.09 8.47 5.24
C CYS A 19 5.76 9.82 4.93
N GLU A 20 6.46 9.93 3.80
CA GLU A 20 7.06 11.18 3.34
C GLU A 20 6.05 12.08 2.60
N ASP A 21 4.87 11.57 2.27
CA ASP A 21 3.82 12.29 1.57
C ASP A 21 2.84 12.94 2.55
N SER A 22 2.90 14.27 2.66
CA SER A 22 2.04 15.04 3.56
C SER A 22 0.57 14.92 3.22
N ASP A 23 0.24 14.81 1.93
CA ASP A 23 -1.14 14.80 1.47
C ASP A 23 -1.78 13.47 1.86
N ILE A 24 -1.11 12.36 1.58
CA ILE A 24 -1.57 11.03 2.03
C ILE A 24 -1.66 10.97 3.56
N CYS A 25 -0.64 11.45 4.27
CA CYS A 25 -0.64 11.44 5.74
C CYS A 25 -1.79 12.24 6.34
N SER A 26 -2.15 13.38 5.75
CA SER A 26 -3.24 14.23 6.23
C SER A 26 -4.61 13.56 6.13
N ILE A 27 -4.81 12.76 5.08
CA ILE A 27 -6.09 12.13 4.78
C ILE A 27 -6.36 10.89 5.65
N ILE A 28 -5.31 10.19 6.08
CA ILE A 28 -5.41 9.08 7.05
C ILE A 28 -6.10 9.54 8.35
N ASP A 29 -5.94 10.82 8.71
CA ASP A 29 -6.63 11.47 9.84
C ASP A 29 -6.54 10.68 11.14
N SER A 30 -5.31 10.51 11.63
CA SER A 30 -5.07 9.80 12.88
C SER A 30 -5.76 10.52 14.06
N PRO A 31 -6.50 9.81 14.94
CA PRO A 31 -7.13 10.42 16.12
C PRO A 31 -6.14 11.17 17.03
N ASN A 32 -4.90 10.71 17.06
CA ASN A 32 -3.81 11.30 17.85
C ASN A 32 -2.96 12.31 17.04
N LYS A 33 -3.44 12.75 15.86
CA LYS A 33 -2.75 13.64 14.92
C LYS A 33 -1.33 13.17 14.57
N LEU A 34 -1.14 11.85 14.51
CA LEU A 34 0.12 11.27 14.05
C LEU A 34 0.31 11.59 12.56
N THR A 35 1.56 11.81 12.16
CA THR A 35 1.93 12.06 10.77
C THR A 35 3.29 11.43 10.46
N GLY A 36 3.53 11.22 9.17
CA GLY A 36 4.75 10.64 8.62
C GLY A 36 5.20 9.34 9.29
N GLU A 37 6.44 9.27 9.74
CA GLU A 37 7.04 8.07 10.34
C GLU A 37 6.25 7.53 11.55
N LEU A 38 5.56 8.40 12.30
CA LEU A 38 4.76 8.00 13.47
C LEU A 38 3.51 7.19 13.11
N LEU A 39 3.11 7.19 11.83
CA LEU A 39 2.03 6.35 11.32
C LEU A 39 2.46 4.88 11.17
N LYS A 40 3.76 4.58 11.16
CA LYS A 40 4.25 3.21 11.01
C LYS A 40 3.89 2.37 12.24
N GLY A 41 3.28 1.22 12.00
CA GLY A 41 2.84 0.30 13.05
C GLY A 41 1.61 0.78 13.84
N THR A 42 1.07 1.96 13.53
CA THR A 42 -0.16 2.49 14.14
C THR A 42 -1.29 2.59 13.12
N HIS A 43 -1.01 3.15 11.94
CA HIS A 43 -1.96 3.35 10.84
C HIS A 43 -1.43 2.82 9.50
N ILE A 44 -0.12 2.58 9.38
CA ILE A 44 0.51 1.99 8.19
C ILE A 44 1.24 0.72 8.63
N PHE A 45 0.78 -0.42 8.13
CA PHE A 45 1.27 -1.74 8.53
C PHE A 45 1.97 -2.46 7.38
N SER A 46 3.13 -3.04 7.65
CA SER A 46 3.91 -3.86 6.70
C SER A 46 3.37 -5.29 6.53
N TYR A 47 2.21 -5.57 7.11
CA TYR A 47 1.55 -6.87 7.12
C TYR A 47 0.03 -6.66 7.04
N ASN A 48 -0.69 -7.69 6.59
CA ASN A 48 -2.15 -7.63 6.56
C ASN A 48 -2.68 -7.68 7.99
N LYS A 49 -3.45 -6.66 8.38
CA LYS A 49 -4.03 -6.56 9.72
C LYS A 49 -5.50 -6.93 9.64
N ASN A 50 -5.94 -7.86 10.49
CA ASN A 50 -7.33 -8.27 10.55
C ASN A 50 -8.19 -7.11 11.08
N PRO A 51 -9.10 -6.51 10.28
CA PRO A 51 -9.91 -5.37 10.72
C PRO A 51 -10.82 -5.71 11.91
N ASN A 52 -11.20 -6.99 12.08
CA ASN A 52 -12.01 -7.44 13.23
C ASN A 52 -11.32 -7.24 14.59
N THR A 53 -10.01 -7.04 14.60
CA THR A 53 -9.24 -6.77 15.84
C THR A 53 -9.18 -5.27 16.18
N ILE A 54 -9.66 -4.40 15.30
CA ILE A 54 -9.70 -2.95 15.50
C ILE A 54 -11.07 -2.57 16.06
N THR A 55 -11.06 -1.92 17.22
CA THR A 55 -12.29 -1.43 17.87
C THR A 55 -12.51 0.07 17.67
N GLU A 56 -11.50 0.77 17.18
CA GLU A 56 -11.47 2.22 17.06
C GLU A 56 -11.98 2.67 15.68
N THR A 57 -12.64 3.83 15.64
CA THR A 57 -13.01 4.52 14.39
C THR A 57 -11.75 5.13 13.78
N MET A 58 -11.16 4.45 12.80
CA MET A 58 -9.90 4.88 12.19
C MET A 58 -9.80 4.49 10.71
N THR A 59 -8.82 5.08 10.03
CA THR A 59 -8.34 4.66 8.72
C THR A 59 -6.93 4.12 8.84
N PHE A 60 -6.65 2.99 8.20
CA PHE A 60 -5.31 2.40 8.16
C PHE A 60 -5.01 1.74 6.81
N ILE A 61 -3.72 1.67 6.50
CA ILE A 61 -3.18 1.09 5.28
C ILE A 61 -2.38 -0.15 5.63
N THR A 62 -2.54 -1.21 4.86
CA THR A 62 -1.72 -2.42 4.95
C THR A 62 -0.99 -2.64 3.63
N ILE A 63 0.26 -3.11 3.72
CA ILE A 63 1.10 -3.32 2.56
C ILE A 63 1.60 -4.75 2.55
N GLN A 64 1.28 -5.46 1.48
CA GLN A 64 1.71 -6.83 1.24
C GLN A 64 2.52 -6.86 -0.05
N VAL A 65 3.50 -7.76 -0.10
CA VAL A 65 4.25 -8.05 -1.32
C VAL A 65 4.32 -9.55 -1.44
N ASN A 66 3.82 -10.05 -2.56
CA ASN A 66 3.93 -11.45 -2.96
C ASN A 66 4.87 -11.52 -4.15
N THR A 67 5.66 -12.58 -4.28
CA THR A 67 6.52 -12.79 -5.44
C THR A 67 6.16 -14.10 -6.11
N LYS A 68 6.12 -14.10 -7.44
CA LYS A 68 5.98 -15.30 -8.26
C LYS A 68 7.15 -15.37 -9.23
N ARG A 69 7.66 -16.58 -9.50
CA ARG A 69 8.66 -16.78 -10.55
C ARG A 69 8.01 -16.53 -11.90
N ARG A 70 8.70 -15.77 -12.76
CA ARG A 70 8.21 -15.40 -14.09
C ARG A 70 8.64 -16.38 -15.17
N ASP A 71 9.84 -16.93 -15.03
CA ASP A 71 10.45 -17.81 -16.02
C ASP A 71 10.83 -19.17 -15.42
N LYS A 72 10.95 -20.18 -16.30
CA LYS A 72 11.33 -21.55 -15.91
C LYS A 72 12.72 -21.63 -15.29
N ASN A 73 13.61 -20.70 -15.64
CA ASN A 73 14.96 -20.66 -15.11
C ASN A 73 15.02 -19.94 -13.75
N GLY A 74 13.96 -19.20 -13.39
CA GLY A 74 13.88 -18.43 -12.16
C GLY A 74 14.82 -17.25 -12.14
N THR A 75 15.15 -16.66 -13.29
CA THR A 75 15.97 -15.45 -13.40
C THR A 75 15.19 -14.20 -13.02
N PHE A 76 13.89 -14.18 -13.33
CA PHE A 76 13.01 -13.05 -13.11
C PHE A 76 11.88 -13.43 -12.17
N VAL A 77 11.55 -12.50 -11.28
CA VAL A 77 10.37 -12.57 -10.45
C VAL A 77 9.42 -11.43 -10.81
N THR A 78 8.14 -11.67 -10.58
CA THR A 78 7.10 -10.65 -10.64
C THR A 78 6.63 -10.39 -9.22
N PRO A 79 7.13 -9.33 -8.56
CA PRO A 79 6.55 -8.85 -7.32
C PRO A 79 5.18 -8.24 -7.58
N THR A 80 4.20 -8.68 -6.81
CA THR A 80 2.86 -8.12 -6.72
C THR A 80 2.75 -7.35 -5.41
N LEU A 81 2.69 -6.03 -5.50
CA LEU A 81 2.46 -5.12 -4.37
C LEU A 81 0.95 -4.95 -4.19
N ILE A 82 0.46 -5.19 -2.98
CA ILE A 82 -0.95 -5.04 -2.61
C ILE A 82 -1.02 -4.00 -1.50
N ILE A 83 -1.68 -2.89 -1.80
CA ILE A 83 -1.97 -1.83 -0.85
C ILE A 83 -3.46 -1.88 -0.55
N ASN A 84 -3.84 -2.19 0.69
CA ASN A 84 -5.22 -2.10 1.13
C ASN A 84 -5.38 -0.88 2.03
N ILE A 85 -6.36 -0.05 1.72
CA ILE A 85 -6.82 1.06 2.54
C ILE A 85 -8.09 0.57 3.23
N PHE A 86 -8.13 0.62 4.56
CA PHE A 86 -9.30 0.28 5.36
C PHE A 86 -9.76 1.53 6.10
N SER A 87 -11.05 1.81 6.07
CA SER A 87 -11.67 2.88 6.84
C SER A 87 -12.90 2.35 7.56
N HIS A 88 -13.07 2.75 8.81
CA HIS A 88 -14.31 2.53 9.53
C HIS A 88 -15.46 3.27 8.81
N ASN A 89 -16.68 2.74 8.82
CA ASN A 89 -17.85 3.36 8.18
C ASN A 89 -18.03 4.84 8.61
N ASP A 90 -17.96 5.10 9.93
CA ASP A 90 -18.03 6.44 10.51
C ASP A 90 -16.78 7.33 10.23
N HIS A 91 -15.83 6.81 9.46
CA HIS A 91 -14.58 7.44 9.06
C HIS A 91 -14.41 7.43 7.53
N MET A 92 -15.50 7.36 6.77
CA MET A 92 -15.44 7.41 5.29
C MET A 92 -15.48 8.84 4.74
N ASP A 93 -16.18 9.76 5.40
CA ASP A 93 -16.38 11.10 4.86
C ASP A 93 -15.16 12.01 5.11
N LEU A 94 -14.75 12.76 4.08
CA LEU A 94 -13.71 13.77 4.19
C LEU A 94 -14.28 15.10 4.69
N LYS A 95 -13.69 15.67 5.73
CA LYS A 95 -14.13 16.94 6.34
C LYS A 95 -13.35 18.15 5.82
N PHE A 96 -12.67 18.02 4.67
CA PHE A 96 -11.77 19.03 4.12
C PHE A 96 -12.47 19.89 3.05
N GLY A 97 -12.96 21.06 3.45
CA GLY A 97 -13.54 22.04 2.53
C GLY A 97 -14.71 21.51 1.69
N ASN A 98 -15.17 22.28 0.72
CA ASN A 98 -16.27 21.85 -0.16
C ASN A 98 -15.79 20.99 -1.35
N GLU A 99 -14.50 21.02 -1.68
CA GLU A 99 -13.94 20.40 -2.88
C GLU A 99 -13.78 18.87 -2.77
N LEU A 100 -13.71 18.34 -1.55
CA LEU A 100 -13.50 16.91 -1.30
C LEU A 100 -14.74 16.20 -0.77
N GLN A 101 -15.91 16.87 -0.73
CA GLN A 101 -17.15 16.28 -0.20
C GLN A 101 -17.70 15.14 -1.05
N ASP A 102 -17.37 15.11 -2.35
CA ASP A 102 -17.82 14.08 -3.28
C ASP A 102 -16.95 12.81 -3.24
N PHE A 103 -15.82 12.84 -2.52
CA PHE A 103 -14.90 11.70 -2.41
C PHE A 103 -15.03 10.99 -1.08
N SER A 104 -15.09 9.67 -1.14
CA SER A 104 -14.83 8.87 0.06
C SER A 104 -13.35 8.92 0.40
N ARG A 105 -13.01 8.80 1.69
CA ARG A 105 -11.64 8.78 2.18
C ARG A 105 -10.82 7.67 1.52
N ASN A 106 -11.41 6.50 1.31
CA ASN A 106 -10.75 5.39 0.62
C ASN A 106 -10.46 5.72 -0.85
N ASP A 107 -11.39 6.38 -1.55
CA ASP A 107 -11.23 6.72 -2.97
C ASP A 107 -10.15 7.77 -3.16
N TYR A 108 -10.16 8.81 -2.31
CA TYR A 108 -9.16 9.86 -2.38
C TYR A 108 -7.76 9.34 -2.02
N LEU A 109 -7.63 8.52 -0.96
CA LEU A 109 -6.38 7.82 -0.67
C LEU A 109 -5.95 6.91 -1.82
N GLY A 110 -6.90 6.21 -2.45
CA GLY A 110 -6.65 5.37 -3.61
C GLY A 110 -6.07 6.17 -4.79
N MET A 111 -6.66 7.33 -5.07
CA MET A 111 -6.19 8.24 -6.11
C MET A 111 -4.76 8.74 -5.84
N LEU A 112 -4.48 9.22 -4.62
CA LEU A 112 -3.14 9.68 -4.25
C LEU A 112 -2.10 8.56 -4.33
N ILE A 113 -2.47 7.34 -3.94
CA ILE A 113 -1.59 6.16 -4.04
C ILE A 113 -1.36 5.76 -5.50
N ASP A 114 -2.40 5.78 -6.34
CA ASP A 114 -2.28 5.53 -7.78
C ASP A 114 -1.33 6.53 -8.43
N GLU A 115 -1.59 7.84 -8.28
CA GLU A 115 -0.74 8.91 -8.82
C GLU A 115 0.73 8.81 -8.38
N LYS A 116 0.96 8.35 -7.15
CA LYS A 116 2.31 8.23 -6.60
C LYS A 116 3.08 7.02 -7.11
N PHE A 117 2.42 5.88 -7.29
CA PHE A 117 3.09 4.61 -7.55
C PHE A 117 2.91 4.09 -8.96
N ASN A 118 1.78 4.35 -9.61
CA ASN A 118 1.53 3.87 -10.95
C ASN A 118 2.49 4.53 -11.95
N ASP A 119 2.94 3.74 -12.91
CA ASP A 119 4.00 4.08 -13.86
C ASP A 119 5.34 4.52 -13.25
N SER A 120 5.53 4.40 -11.94
CA SER A 120 6.76 4.83 -11.28
C SER A 120 7.87 3.79 -11.39
N THR A 121 9.03 4.21 -11.89
CA THR A 121 10.29 3.42 -11.86
C THR A 121 11.08 3.62 -10.56
N LYS A 122 10.69 4.61 -9.74
CA LYS A 122 11.39 4.93 -8.48
C LYS A 122 11.12 3.89 -7.39
N TYR A 123 9.93 3.29 -7.41
CA TYR A 123 9.44 2.43 -6.33
C TYR A 123 9.34 0.95 -6.71
N GLY A 124 9.45 0.59 -7.99
CA GLY A 124 9.33 -0.79 -8.49
C GLY A 124 10.61 -1.63 -8.47
N ASN A 125 11.62 -1.22 -7.67
CA ASN A 125 13.00 -1.74 -7.69
C ASN A 125 13.65 -1.61 -9.09
N ILE A 126 13.63 -2.67 -9.89
CA ILE A 126 14.22 -2.71 -11.24
C ILE A 126 13.19 -2.34 -12.31
N GLY A 127 11.93 -2.73 -12.11
CA GLY A 127 10.84 -2.49 -13.04
C GLY A 127 10.01 -1.27 -12.68
N ARG A 128 9.05 -0.98 -13.57
CA ARG A 128 7.98 -0.01 -13.36
C ARG A 128 6.84 -0.67 -12.57
N LEU A 129 6.30 0.01 -11.58
CA LEU A 129 5.04 -0.40 -10.95
C LEU A 129 3.88 -0.08 -11.89
N GLU A 130 3.06 -1.09 -12.18
CA GLU A 130 1.87 -0.96 -13.02
C GLU A 130 0.66 -1.34 -12.20
N LEU A 131 -0.33 -0.43 -12.09
CA LEU A 131 -1.59 -0.73 -11.45
C LEU A 131 -2.39 -1.72 -12.31
N ILE A 132 -2.65 -2.91 -11.77
CA ILE A 132 -3.39 -3.97 -12.47
C ILE A 132 -4.80 -4.18 -11.91
N SER A 133 -5.09 -3.67 -10.71
CA SER A 133 -6.40 -3.80 -10.07
C SER A 133 -6.63 -2.68 -9.07
N ASN A 134 -7.82 -2.09 -9.11
CA ASN A 134 -8.30 -1.11 -8.14
C ASN A 134 -9.77 -1.44 -7.83
N ILE A 135 -10.02 -2.06 -6.69
CA ILE A 135 -11.35 -2.55 -6.31
C ILE A 135 -11.76 -2.03 -4.94
N GLU A 136 -13.07 -1.87 -4.75
CA GLU A 136 -13.69 -1.59 -3.47
C GLU A 136 -14.38 -2.85 -2.94
N GLY A 137 -14.48 -2.96 -1.62
CA GLY A 137 -15.33 -3.96 -0.99
C GLY A 137 -15.57 -3.71 0.49
N VAL A 138 -16.40 -4.57 1.07
CA VAL A 138 -16.66 -4.57 2.52
C VAL A 138 -15.74 -5.59 3.17
N ALA A 139 -14.93 -5.15 4.14
CA ALA A 139 -14.01 -6.02 4.87
C ALA A 139 -14.69 -6.68 6.08
N THR A 140 -15.46 -5.89 6.82
CA THR A 140 -16.27 -6.32 7.97
C THR A 140 -17.56 -5.49 8.02
N ASP A 141 -18.43 -5.77 8.98
CA ASP A 141 -19.60 -4.94 9.30
C ASP A 141 -19.26 -3.47 9.57
N LYS A 142 -18.04 -3.19 10.01
CA LYS A 142 -17.55 -1.84 10.38
C LYS A 142 -16.58 -1.21 9.40
N PHE A 143 -15.88 -2.02 8.61
CA PHE A 143 -14.79 -1.54 7.77
C PHE A 143 -15.05 -1.78 6.28
N ILE A 144 -14.89 -0.72 5.49
CA ILE A 144 -14.85 -0.76 4.03
C ILE A 144 -13.38 -0.67 3.60
N PHE A 145 -13.03 -1.35 2.52
CA PHE A 145 -11.69 -1.31 1.96
C PHE A 145 -11.66 -0.89 0.50
N ARG A 146 -10.54 -0.28 0.11
CA ARG A 146 -10.09 -0.17 -1.28
C ARG A 146 -8.75 -0.87 -1.43
N GLN A 147 -8.62 -1.72 -2.43
CA GLN A 147 -7.42 -2.50 -2.71
C GLN A 147 -6.83 -2.09 -4.05
N LEU A 148 -5.59 -1.64 -4.01
CA LEU A 148 -4.77 -1.36 -5.18
C LEU A 148 -3.70 -2.46 -5.30
N ILE A 149 -3.67 -3.12 -6.45
CA ILE A 149 -2.67 -4.14 -6.77
C ILE A 149 -1.79 -3.61 -7.90
N PHE A 150 -0.49 -3.57 -7.63
CA PHE A 150 0.53 -3.23 -8.60
C PHE A 150 1.41 -4.45 -8.89
N GLU A 151 1.89 -4.55 -10.12
CA GLU A 151 2.94 -5.50 -10.49
C GLU A 151 4.19 -4.78 -10.98
N THR A 152 5.35 -5.41 -10.76
CA THR A 152 6.63 -4.97 -11.32
C THR A 152 7.45 -6.19 -11.74
N VAL A 153 8.62 -5.95 -12.30
CA VAL A 153 9.61 -6.96 -12.67
C VAL A 153 10.86 -6.74 -11.84
N ASP A 154 11.40 -7.83 -11.31
CA ASP A 154 12.66 -7.81 -10.55
C ASP A 154 13.50 -9.05 -10.89
N ILE A 155 14.77 -9.05 -10.50
CA ILE A 155 15.73 -10.14 -10.76
C ILE A 155 15.85 -11.04 -9.53
N ASP A 156 15.79 -12.36 -9.73
CA ASP A 156 16.05 -13.32 -8.66
C ASP A 156 17.56 -13.39 -8.36
N VAL A 157 17.96 -12.96 -7.17
CA VAL A 157 19.36 -12.88 -6.77
C VAL A 157 19.94 -14.26 -6.37
N SER A 158 19.15 -15.35 -6.37
CA SER A 158 19.70 -16.71 -6.25
C SER A 158 20.67 -17.04 -7.40
N MET A 159 20.65 -16.30 -8.51
CA MET A 159 21.60 -16.45 -9.61
C MET A 159 22.90 -15.66 -9.43
N CYS A 160 22.92 -14.59 -8.64
CA CYS A 160 24.13 -13.78 -8.42
C CYS A 160 25.20 -14.48 -7.57
N ASN A 161 24.87 -15.60 -6.92
CA ASN A 161 25.83 -16.43 -6.17
C ASN A 161 26.33 -17.66 -6.95
N ARG A 162 26.05 -17.74 -8.26
CA ARG A 162 26.45 -18.88 -9.12
C ARG A 162 27.67 -18.60 -10.01
N TRP A 163 28.40 -17.52 -9.75
CA TRP A 163 29.56 -17.07 -10.52
C TRP A 163 30.75 -16.91 -9.60
#